data_AF-A0AAC8VEV5-F1
#
_entry.id   AF-A0AAC8VEV5-F1
#
_cell.length_a   1.000
_cell.length_b   1.000
_cell.length_c   1.000
_cell.angle_alpha   90.00
_cell.angle_beta   90.00
_cell.angle_gamma   90.00
#
_symmetry.space_group_name_H-M   'P 1'
#
loop_
_entity.id
_entity.type
_entity.pdbx_description
1 polymer ?
#
loop_
_entity_poly.entity_id
_entity_poly.type
_entity_poly.pdbx_seq_one_letter_code
_entity_poly.pdbx_strand_id
1 'polypeptide(L)'
;MLVSPELKITVARQCELLSVERSGLYYKPVPKVDDTVMMNRIYDIWYKSPCFGYRRVTKVLRREGMRVNRKKVKRLMDLMGLKAIFPGPKTSLKRENHKI
;
A
#
# COMPACT_ATOMS: atom_id res chain seq x y z
N MET A 1 13.21 -27.86 -5.28
CA MET A 1 13.87 -26.55 -5.47
C MET A 1 14.45 -26.52 -6.88
N LEU A 2 14.39 -25.38 -7.58
CA LEU A 2 14.92 -25.27 -8.95
C LEU A 2 16.46 -25.28 -9.03
N VAL A 3 17.14 -25.03 -7.92
CA VAL A 3 18.60 -25.00 -7.80
C VAL A 3 18.99 -25.86 -6.61
N SER A 4 20.02 -26.71 -6.77
CA SER A 4 20.47 -27.69 -5.77
C SER A 4 21.92 -27.42 -5.35
N PRO A 5 22.19 -27.13 -4.06
CA PRO A 5 23.55 -26.87 -3.56
C PRO A 5 24.49 -28.10 -3.64
N GLU A 6 23.91 -29.29 -3.77
CA GLU A 6 24.62 -30.58 -3.81
C GLU A 6 25.31 -30.87 -5.15
N LEU A 7 24.99 -30.07 -6.18
CA LEU A 7 25.62 -30.20 -7.50
C LEU A 7 27.03 -29.60 -7.47
N LYS A 8 27.98 -30.22 -8.19
CA LYS A 8 29.38 -29.75 -8.34
C LYS A 8 29.53 -28.40 -9.07
N ILE A 9 28.43 -27.74 -9.42
CA ILE A 9 28.40 -26.45 -10.12
C ILE A 9 27.82 -25.36 -9.21
N THR A 10 28.38 -24.16 -9.30
CA THR A 10 27.95 -23.03 -8.48
C THR A 10 26.48 -22.67 -8.75
N VAL A 11 25.81 -22.11 -7.74
CA VAL A 11 24.45 -21.54 -7.87
C VAL A 11 24.37 -20.53 -9.02
N ALA A 12 25.46 -19.78 -9.31
CA ALA A 12 25.52 -18.88 -10.47
C ALA A 12 25.30 -19.63 -11.78
N ARG A 13 26.07 -20.71 -11.97
CA ARG A 13 26.03 -21.51 -13.19
C ARG A 13 24.70 -22.24 -13.34
N GLN A 14 24.11 -22.69 -12.23
CA GLN A 14 22.77 -23.28 -12.24
C GLN A 14 21.71 -22.26 -12.69
N CYS A 15 21.75 -21.04 -12.14
CA CYS A 15 20.83 -19.96 -12.55
C CYS A 15 21.01 -19.57 -14.03
N GLU A 16 22.25 -19.51 -14.52
CA GLU A 16 22.56 -19.24 -15.93
C GLU A 16 22.02 -20.33 -16.86
N LEU A 17 22.23 -21.61 -16.52
CA LEU A 17 21.74 -22.75 -17.32
C LEU A 17 20.20 -22.83 -17.35
N LEU A 18 19.55 -22.42 -16.26
CA LEU A 18 18.09 -22.42 -16.12
C LEU A 18 17.42 -21.12 -16.60
N SER A 19 18.21 -20.14 -17.05
CA SER A 19 17.71 -18.81 -17.44
C SER A 19 16.86 -18.13 -16.36
N VAL A 20 17.23 -18.31 -15.08
CA VAL A 20 16.53 -17.70 -13.93
C VAL A 20 17.41 -16.66 -13.26
N GLU A 21 16.81 -15.57 -12.79
CA GLU A 21 17.54 -14.58 -12.00
C GLU A 21 17.90 -15.11 -10.61
N ARG A 22 19.16 -14.91 -10.25
CA ARG A 22 19.71 -15.30 -8.94
C ARG A 22 19.04 -14.58 -7.77
N SER A 23 18.57 -13.35 -7.99
CA SER A 23 17.84 -12.52 -7.02
C SER A 23 16.51 -13.18 -6.60
N GLY A 24 15.77 -13.74 -7.58
CA GLY A 24 14.51 -14.43 -7.34
C GLY A 24 14.66 -15.70 -6.52
N LEU A 25 15.79 -16.38 -6.63
CA LEU A 25 16.08 -17.60 -5.85
C LEU A 25 16.17 -17.32 -4.34
N TYR A 26 16.74 -16.18 -3.95
CA TYR A 26 16.90 -15.79 -2.55
C TYR A 26 15.68 -15.08 -1.97
N TYR A 27 14.79 -14.59 -2.83
CA TYR A 27 13.61 -13.88 -2.38
C TYR A 27 12.64 -14.82 -1.65
N LYS A 28 12.44 -14.55 -0.36
CA LYS A 28 11.36 -15.17 0.41
C LYS A 28 10.14 -14.24 0.36
N PRO A 29 9.00 -14.67 -0.22
CA PRO A 29 7.81 -13.83 -0.25
C PRO A 29 7.37 -13.52 1.17
N VAL A 30 7.20 -12.23 1.46
CA VAL A 30 6.66 -11.78 2.75
C VAL A 30 5.14 -11.99 2.71
N PRO A 31 4.56 -12.74 3.67
CA PRO A 31 3.11 -12.92 3.71
C PRO A 31 2.41 -11.57 3.85
N LYS A 32 1.33 -11.38 3.08
CA LYS A 32 0.51 -10.17 3.19
C LYS A 32 -0.13 -10.15 4.58
N VAL A 33 0.04 -9.03 5.29
CA VAL A 33 -0.68 -8.79 6.54
C VAL A 33 -2.17 -8.69 6.23
N ASP A 34 -2.98 -9.39 7.02
CA ASP A 34 -4.43 -9.27 6.92
C ASP A 34 -4.86 -7.84 7.29
N ASP A 35 -5.43 -7.14 6.30
CA ASP A 35 -5.90 -5.76 6.45
C ASP A 35 -7.40 -5.69 6.73
N THR A 36 -8.12 -6.82 6.78
CA THR A 36 -9.60 -6.89 6.83
C THR A 36 -10.18 -6.13 8.02
N VAL A 37 -9.60 -6.30 9.21
CA VAL A 37 -10.04 -5.58 10.43
C VAL A 37 -9.90 -4.07 10.25
N MET A 38 -8.80 -3.60 9.64
CA MET A 38 -8.57 -2.18 9.40
C MET A 38 -9.48 -1.64 8.29
N MET A 39 -9.73 -2.44 7.25
CA MET A 39 -10.66 -2.09 6.17
C MET A 39 -12.08 -1.92 6.71
N ASN A 40 -12.56 -2.86 7.53
CA ASN A 40 -13.87 -2.75 8.18
C ASN A 40 -13.97 -1.48 9.03
N ARG A 41 -12.93 -1.17 9.84
CA ARG A 41 -12.95 0.04 10.66
C ARG A 41 -12.90 1.32 9.83
N ILE A 42 -12.15 1.33 8.72
CA ILE A 42 -12.13 2.45 7.77
C ILE A 42 -13.53 2.65 7.17
N TYR A 43 -14.21 1.57 6.79
CA TYR A 43 -15.56 1.62 6.27
C TYR A 43 -16.54 2.20 7.29
N ASP A 44 -16.52 1.74 8.55
CA ASP A 44 -17.39 2.28 9.60
C ASP A 44 -17.24 3.79 9.78
N ILE A 45 -16.00 4.29 9.78
CA ILE A 45 -15.70 5.71 9.91
C ILE A 45 -16.21 6.47 8.69
N TRP A 46 -15.99 5.93 7.50
CA TRP A 46 -16.43 6.55 6.25
C TRP A 46 -17.96 6.56 6.14
N TYR A 47 -18.62 5.46 6.51
CA TYR A 47 -20.09 5.34 6.50
C TYR A 47 -20.75 6.36 7.42
N LYS A 48 -20.19 6.56 8.63
CA LYS A 48 -20.65 7.59 9.56
C LYS A 48 -20.30 9.01 9.13
N SER A 49 -19.28 9.19 8.29
CA SER A 49 -18.81 10.50 7.85
C SER A 49 -18.27 10.45 6.42
N PRO A 50 -19.14 10.40 5.40
CA PRO A 50 -18.74 10.24 4.00
C PRO A 50 -17.92 11.42 3.44
N CYS A 51 -17.93 12.54 4.15
CA CYS A 51 -17.08 13.69 3.89
C CYS A 51 -15.63 13.50 4.39
N PHE A 52 -15.24 12.34 4.94
CA PHE A 52 -13.88 12.11 5.42
C PHE A 52 -13.03 11.40 4.37
N GLY A 53 -12.03 12.11 3.86
CA GLY A 53 -10.94 11.49 3.10
C GLY A 53 -9.91 10.82 4.03
N TYR A 54 -8.96 10.09 3.43
CA TYR A 54 -7.96 9.31 4.17
C TYR A 54 -7.20 10.10 5.25
N ARG A 55 -7.00 11.41 5.07
CA ARG A 55 -6.35 12.28 6.06
C ARG A 55 -7.16 12.39 7.37
N ARG A 56 -8.48 12.55 7.27
CA ARG A 56 -9.38 12.63 8.42
C ARG A 56 -9.61 11.25 9.03
N VAL A 57 -9.84 10.23 8.20
CA VAL A 57 -9.92 8.83 8.66
C VAL A 57 -8.68 8.43 9.45
N THR A 58 -7.47 8.74 8.94
CA THR A 58 -6.21 8.47 9.68
C THR A 58 -6.18 9.15 11.05
N LYS A 59 -6.69 10.38 11.17
CA LYS A 59 -6.75 11.09 12.46
C LYS A 59 -7.72 10.41 13.43
N VAL A 60 -8.88 9.99 12.96
CA VAL A 60 -9.87 9.26 13.78
C VAL A 60 -9.26 7.94 14.27
N LEU A 61 -8.68 7.14 13.38
CA LEU A 61 -8.02 5.88 13.75
C LEU A 61 -6.93 6.07 14.81
N ARG A 62 -6.14 7.15 14.70
CA ARG A 62 -5.11 7.48 15.69
C ARG A 62 -5.67 7.93 17.03
N ARG A 63 -6.80 8.66 17.03
CA ARG A 63 -7.52 9.03 18.26
C ARG A 63 -8.10 7.82 18.98
N GLU A 64 -8.45 6.78 18.22
CA GLU A 64 -8.87 5.47 18.75
C GLU A 64 -7.68 4.61 19.24
N GLY A 65 -6.47 5.16 19.29
CA GLY A 65 -5.28 4.47 19.80
C GLY A 65 -4.53 3.63 18.76
N MET A 66 -4.99 3.56 17.51
CA MET A 66 -4.32 2.76 16.49
C MET A 66 -3.09 3.47 15.90
N ARG A 67 -1.92 2.82 15.97
CA ARG A 67 -0.68 3.29 15.34
C ARG A 67 -0.69 3.01 13.84
N VAL A 68 -1.35 3.89 13.07
CA VAL A 68 -1.50 3.75 11.61
C VAL A 68 -0.73 4.81 10.81
N ASN A 69 -0.17 4.37 9.68
CA ASN A 69 0.45 5.24 8.69
C ASN A 69 -0.59 5.76 7.69
N ARG A 70 -0.59 7.07 7.43
CA ARG A 70 -1.46 7.71 6.43
C ARG A 70 -1.37 7.08 5.04
N LYS A 71 -0.18 6.58 4.64
CA LYS A 71 0.01 5.90 3.35
C LYS A 71 -0.74 4.56 3.30
N LYS A 72 -0.76 3.81 4.41
CA LYS A 72 -1.50 2.55 4.53
C LYS A 72 -3.00 2.81 4.44
N VAL A 73 -3.52 3.78 5.19
CA VAL A 73 -4.95 4.16 5.14
C VAL A 73 -5.35 4.60 3.74
N LYS A 74 -4.53 5.42 3.07
CA LYS A 74 -4.79 5.82 1.68
C LYS A 74 -4.90 4.61 0.75
N ARG A 75 -3.91 3.71 0.77
CA ARG A 75 -3.91 2.48 -0.04
C ARG A 75 -5.17 1.64 0.20
N LEU A 76 -5.56 1.46 1.47
CA LEU A 76 -6.74 0.67 1.82
C LEU A 76 -8.03 1.32 1.33
N MET A 77 -8.19 2.62 1.50
CA MET A 77 -9.34 3.35 0.95
C MET A 77 -9.39 3.26 -0.59
N ASP A 78 -8.24 3.41 -1.26
CA ASP A 78 -8.14 3.28 -2.72
C ASP A 78 -8.55 1.87 -3.18
N LEU A 79 -8.09 0.81 -2.48
CA LEU A 79 -8.46 -0.59 -2.76
C LEU A 79 -9.97 -0.85 -2.57
N MET A 80 -10.59 -0.20 -1.59
CA MET A 80 -12.02 -0.31 -1.30
C MET A 80 -12.88 0.63 -2.17
N GLY A 81 -12.27 1.47 -3.01
CA GLY A 81 -12.99 2.49 -3.78
C GLY A 81 -13.57 3.64 -2.96
N LEU A 82 -13.16 3.80 -1.70
CA LEU A 82 -13.68 4.83 -0.79
C LEU A 82 -13.01 6.18 -1.06
N LYS A 83 -13.82 7.20 -1.35
CA LYS A 83 -13.38 8.58 -1.53
C LYS A 83 -14.26 9.53 -0.74
N ALA A 84 -13.72 10.70 -0.42
CA ALA A 84 -14.55 11.74 0.16
C ALA A 84 -15.54 12.27 -0.88
N ILE A 85 -16.80 12.46 -0.50
CA ILE A 85 -17.87 12.88 -1.42
C ILE A 85 -17.71 14.34 -1.89
N PHE A 86 -16.96 15.17 -1.16
CA PHE A 86 -16.79 16.58 -1.51
C PHE A 86 -15.78 16.77 -2.67
N PRO A 87 -16.00 17.78 -3.54
CA PRO A 87 -15.07 18.08 -4.63
C PRO A 87 -13.68 18.42 -4.07
N GLY A 88 -12.66 17.83 -4.68
CA GLY A 88 -11.27 18.15 -4.34
C GLY A 88 -10.96 19.64 -4.54
N PRO A 89 -9.86 20.14 -3.95
CA PRO A 89 -9.41 21.50 -4.19
C PRO A 89 -9.24 21.73 -5.70
N LYS A 90 -9.70 22.89 -6.18
CA LYS A 90 -9.58 23.30 -7.59
C LYS A 90 -8.13 23.67 -7.93
N THR A 91 -7.24 22.68 -7.94
CA THR A 91 -5.80 22.87 -8.19
C THR A 91 -5.48 23.22 -9.65
N SER A 92 -6.42 23.02 -10.56
CA SER A 92 -6.32 23.42 -11.97
C SER A 92 -6.64 24.89 -12.22
N LEU A 93 -7.21 25.61 -11.25
CA LEU A 93 -7.45 27.04 -11.40
C LEU A 93 -6.17 27.82 -11.08
N LYS A 94 -5.72 28.64 -12.03
CA LYS A 94 -4.62 29.58 -11.83
C LYS A 94 -5.06 30.61 -10.78
N ARG A 95 -4.26 30.78 -9.72
CA ARG A 95 -4.46 31.89 -8.77
C ARG A 95 -3.86 33.14 -9.39
N GLU A 96 -4.59 34.25 -9.39
CA GLU A 96 -4.15 35.54 -9.98
C GLU A 96 -2.78 35.99 -9.43
N ASN A 97 -2.48 35.65 -8.17
CA ASN A 97 -1.27 36.09 -7.47
C ASN A 97 -0.14 35.03 -7.39
N HIS A 98 -0.13 34.00 -8.25
CA HIS A 98 1.00 33.07 -8.28
C HIS A 98 2.20 33.74 -8.96
N LYS A 99 3.14 34.27 -8.17
CA LYS A 99 4.46 34.66 -8.67
C LYS A 99 5.17 33.41 -9.21
N ILE A 100 5.69 33.55 -10.42
CA ILE A 100 6.61 32.60 -11.07
C ILE A 100 7.99 32.78 -10.45
#